data_AF-A0A537MCR8-F1
#
_entry.id   AF-A0A537MCR8-F1
#
_cell.length_a   1.000
_cell.length_b   1.000
_cell.length_c   1.000
_cell.angle_alpha   90.00
_cell.angle_beta   90.00
_cell.angle_gamma   90.00
#
_symmetry.space_group_name_H-M   'P 1'
#
loop_
_entity.id
_entity.type
_entity.pdbx_description
1 polymer ?
#
loop_
_entity_poly.entity_id
_entity_poly.type
_entity_poly.pdbx_seq_one_letter_code
_entity_poly.pdbx_strand_id
1 'polypeptide(L)'
;MNWRKAIILAAALSAAGTLAVVPRALAQSFRTYRCGDGTQFIVAFYAYDTHAYVQIDGRAVTLTKRLVLLGSRYSGGGVTLNISKAAITVRHARRPVTACELI
;
A
#
# COMPACT_ATOMS: atom_id res chain seq x y z
N MET A 1 30.77 -45.84 -21.10
CA MET A 1 30.57 -44.38 -20.98
C MET A 1 31.32 -43.90 -19.74
N ASN A 2 32.31 -43.04 -19.91
CA ASN A 2 33.33 -42.72 -18.93
C ASN A 2 32.81 -41.77 -17.84
N TRP A 3 32.92 -42.17 -16.57
CA TRP A 3 32.55 -41.45 -15.34
C TRP A 3 32.97 -39.96 -15.36
N ARG A 4 34.14 -39.66 -15.93
CA ARG A 4 34.62 -38.27 -16.07
C ARG A 4 33.69 -37.40 -16.93
N LYS A 5 33.08 -37.95 -17.98
CA LYS A 5 32.09 -37.23 -18.81
C LYS A 5 30.77 -37.02 -18.06
N ALA A 6 30.38 -37.96 -17.20
CA ALA A 6 29.18 -37.84 -16.37
C ALA A 6 29.32 -36.72 -15.33
N ILE A 7 30.50 -36.57 -14.71
CA ILE A 7 30.78 -35.45 -13.78
C ILE A 7 30.74 -34.10 -14.51
N ILE A 8 31.34 -34.00 -15.71
CA ILE A 8 31.37 -32.75 -16.46
C ILE A 8 29.96 -32.33 -16.89
N LEU A 9 29.12 -33.29 -17.32
CA LEU A 9 27.72 -33.03 -17.64
C LEU A 9 26.90 -32.61 -16.41
N ALA A 10 27.12 -33.25 -15.26
CA ALA A 10 26.43 -32.89 -14.02
C ALA A 10 26.83 -31.50 -13.50
N ALA A 11 28.08 -31.07 -13.71
CA ALA A 11 28.56 -29.74 -13.34
C ALA A 11 28.04 -28.63 -14.28
N ALA A 12 27.75 -28.95 -15.54
CA ALA A 12 27.20 -27.99 -16.50
C ALA A 12 25.71 -27.72 -16.29
N LEU A 13 24.94 -28.70 -15.78
CA LEU A 13 23.49 -28.57 -15.56
C LEU A 13 23.11 -27.77 -14.30
N SER A 14 24.03 -27.55 -13.35
CA SER A 14 23.76 -26.81 -12.11
C SER A 14 23.91 -25.29 -12.23
N ALA A 15 24.29 -24.76 -13.41
CA ALA A 15 24.45 -23.33 -13.66
C ALA A 15 23.19 -22.63 -14.20
N ALA A 16 22.09 -23.36 -14.41
CA ALA A 16 20.80 -22.81 -14.85
C ALA A 16 19.85 -22.52 -13.67
N GLY A 17 20.38 -22.01 -12.56
CA GLY A 17 19.56 -21.39 -11.52
C GLY A 17 19.10 -20.03 -12.02
N THR A 18 17.95 -19.95 -12.67
CA THR A 18 17.33 -18.67 -13.01
C THR A 18 17.23 -17.84 -11.73
N LEU A 19 17.95 -16.72 -11.68
CA LEU A 19 17.62 -15.63 -10.77
C LEU A 19 16.22 -15.18 -11.18
N ALA A 20 15.20 -15.79 -10.58
CA ALA A 20 13.88 -15.19 -10.54
C ALA A 20 14.06 -13.89 -9.76
N VAL A 21 14.35 -12.80 -10.47
CA VAL A 21 14.09 -11.46 -9.98
C VAL A 21 12.58 -11.42 -9.85
N VAL A 22 12.08 -11.87 -8.71
CA VAL A 22 10.73 -11.54 -8.29
C VAL A 22 10.78 -10.03 -8.17
N PRO A 23 10.13 -9.26 -9.06
CA PRO A 23 10.04 -7.82 -8.83
C PRO A 23 9.46 -7.70 -7.43
N ARG A 24 10.17 -7.00 -6.52
CA ARG A 24 9.61 -6.67 -5.20
C ARG A 24 8.20 -6.21 -5.48
N ALA A 25 7.21 -7.02 -5.07
CA ALA A 25 5.81 -6.76 -5.33
C ALA A 25 5.60 -5.28 -5.09
N LEU A 26 5.24 -4.52 -6.14
CA LEU A 26 5.14 -3.06 -6.16
C LEU A 26 4.82 -2.57 -4.76
N ALA A 27 5.81 -2.02 -4.05
CA ALA A 27 5.75 -1.93 -2.59
C ALA A 27 4.46 -1.21 -2.20
N GLN A 28 3.49 -2.00 -1.74
CA GLN A 28 2.15 -1.57 -1.41
C GLN A 28 2.04 -1.66 0.10
N SER A 29 1.68 -0.55 0.72
CA SER A 29 1.45 -0.49 2.16
C SER A 29 -0.04 -0.39 2.41
N PHE A 30 -0.57 -1.35 3.17
CA PHE A 30 -1.93 -1.33 3.67
C PHE A 30 -1.91 -0.83 5.11
N ARG A 31 -2.83 0.08 5.41
CA ARG A 31 -3.00 0.65 6.75
C ARG A 31 -4.46 0.62 7.11
N THR A 32 -4.77 0.06 8.27
CA THR A 32 -6.13 0.06 8.81
C THR A 32 -6.23 1.17 9.85
N TYR A 33 -7.30 1.93 9.78
CA TYR A 33 -7.57 3.02 10.70
C TYR A 33 -8.87 2.80 11.45
N ARG A 34 -8.89 3.18 12.72
CA ARG A 34 -10.08 3.28 13.56
C ARG A 34 -10.30 4.72 13.98
N CYS A 35 -11.53 5.20 13.91
CA CYS A 35 -11.87 6.57 14.26
C CYS A 35 -12.73 6.63 15.52
N GLY A 36 -12.72 7.78 16.19
CA GLY A 36 -13.49 8.00 17.42
C GLY A 36 -15.01 7.92 17.25
N ASP A 37 -15.52 8.01 16.02
CA ASP A 37 -16.94 7.83 15.69
C ASP A 37 -17.31 6.37 15.39
N GLY A 38 -16.37 5.43 15.59
CA GLY A 38 -16.53 4.01 15.30
C GLY A 38 -16.25 3.63 13.85
N THR A 39 -15.99 4.60 12.96
CA THR A 39 -15.63 4.32 11.56
C THR A 39 -14.32 3.53 11.51
N GLN A 40 -14.28 2.50 10.68
CA GLN A 40 -13.06 1.78 10.33
C GLN A 40 -12.88 1.79 8.82
N PHE A 41 -11.65 1.97 8.36
CA PHE A 41 -11.33 1.95 6.94
C PHE A 41 -9.92 1.45 6.69
N ILE A 42 -9.69 0.93 5.49
CA ILE A 42 -8.39 0.45 5.03
C ILE A 42 -7.91 1.38 3.92
N VAL A 43 -6.63 1.73 3.96
CA VAL A 43 -5.97 2.54 2.93
C VAL A 43 -4.80 1.76 2.34
N ALA A 44 -4.75 1.69 1.02
CA ALA A 44 -3.59 1.21 0.27
C ALA A 44 -2.83 2.39 -0.34
N PHE A 45 -1.52 2.40 -0.15
CA PHE A 45 -0.58 3.30 -0.83
C PHE A 45 0.38 2.47 -1.68
N TYR A 46 0.63 2.89 -2.91
CA TYR A 46 1.55 2.24 -3.84
C TYR A 46 2.78 3.11 -4.07
N ALA A 47 3.97 2.51 -4.14
CA ALA A 47 5.24 3.24 -4.20
C ALA A 47 5.36 4.28 -5.35
N TYR A 48 4.72 4.02 -6.49
CA TYR A 48 4.76 4.89 -7.68
C TYR A 48 3.43 5.59 -7.94
N ASP A 49 2.49 5.49 -7.01
CA ASP A 49 1.20 6.15 -7.11
C ASP A 49 1.06 7.19 -6.00
N THR A 50 0.65 8.39 -6.37
CA THR A 50 0.36 9.45 -5.40
C THR A 50 -1.06 9.34 -4.84
N HIS A 51 -1.91 8.49 -5.41
CA HIS A 51 -3.25 8.24 -4.92
C HIS A 51 -3.25 7.37 -3.66
N ALA A 52 -4.25 7.58 -2.83
CA ALA A 52 -4.58 6.70 -1.73
C ALA A 52 -5.88 5.96 -2.09
N TYR A 53 -5.86 4.64 -2.04
CA TYR A 53 -7.03 3.81 -2.34
C TYR A 53 -7.68 3.41 -1.03
N VAL A 54 -8.87 3.94 -0.77
CA VAL A 54 -9.55 3.81 0.52
C VAL A 54 -10.78 2.94 0.38
N GLN A 55 -10.93 1.98 1.28
CA GLN A 55 -12.17 1.24 1.46
C GLN A 55 -12.82 1.67 2.78
N ILE A 56 -13.94 2.39 2.69
CA ILE A 56 -14.67 2.98 3.82
C ILE A 56 -16.16 2.77 3.60
N ASP A 57 -16.90 2.41 4.66
CA ASP A 57 -18.35 2.13 4.59
C ASP A 57 -18.75 1.14 3.47
N GLY A 58 -17.89 0.16 3.20
CA GLY A 58 -18.10 -0.82 2.11
C GLY A 58 -17.86 -0.27 0.70
N ARG A 59 -17.42 0.98 0.54
CA ARG A 59 -17.16 1.62 -0.75
C ARG A 59 -15.66 1.79 -0.98
N ALA A 60 -15.20 1.42 -2.17
CA ALA A 60 -13.86 1.75 -2.66
C ALA A 60 -13.84 3.17 -3.25
N VAL A 61 -12.92 4.00 -2.79
CA VAL A 61 -12.76 5.39 -3.21
C VAL A 61 -11.28 5.69 -3.44
N THR A 62 -10.95 6.19 -4.63
CA THR A 62 -9.62 6.71 -4.93
C THR A 62 -9.52 8.16 -4.49
N LEU A 63 -8.53 8.47 -3.66
CA LEU A 63 -8.25 9.82 -3.17
C LEU A 63 -7.00 10.36 -3.85
N THR A 64 -7.09 11.57 -4.40
CA THR A 64 -5.95 12.26 -4.98
C THR A 64 -5.21 13.03 -3.90
N LYS A 65 -3.88 12.94 -3.89
CA LYS A 65 -3.04 13.74 -3.00
C LYS A 65 -3.23 15.23 -3.30
N ARG A 66 -3.40 16.02 -2.26
CA ARG A 66 -3.55 17.47 -2.29
C ARG A 66 -2.32 18.12 -1.68
N LEU A 67 -1.94 19.27 -2.25
CA LEU A 67 -0.82 20.04 -1.75
C LEU A 67 -1.18 20.64 -0.39
N VAL A 68 -0.34 20.41 0.61
CA VAL A 68 -0.47 20.96 1.96
C VAL A 68 0.92 21.31 2.48
N LEU A 69 0.99 22.30 3.37
CA LEU A 69 2.26 22.76 3.97
C LEU A 69 2.89 21.70 4.88
N LEU A 70 2.06 20.97 5.63
CA LEU A 70 2.51 19.90 6.52
C LEU A 70 1.66 18.64 6.35
N GLY A 71 2.34 17.49 6.38
CA GLY A 71 1.69 16.18 6.30
C GLY A 71 1.27 15.80 4.89
N SER A 72 0.22 14.99 4.79
CA SER A 72 -0.35 14.54 3.53
C SER A 72 -1.87 14.57 3.62
N ARG A 73 -2.50 15.32 2.71
CA ARG A 73 -3.94 15.36 2.57
C ARG A 73 -4.33 14.67 1.28
N TYR A 74 -5.36 13.83 1.33
CA TYR A 74 -5.93 13.14 0.19
C TYR A 74 -7.42 13.44 0.13
N SER A 75 -7.96 13.67 -1.07
CA SER A 75 -9.41 13.88 -1.24
C SER A 75 -9.94 13.33 -2.56
N GLY A 76 -11.15 12.78 -2.50
CA GLY A 76 -11.84 12.18 -3.64
C GLY A 76 -13.15 11.52 -3.21
N GLY A 77 -14.13 11.44 -4.10
CA GLY A 77 -15.39 10.71 -3.87
C GLY A 77 -16.19 11.10 -2.62
N GLY A 78 -16.08 12.35 -2.15
CA GLY A 78 -16.74 12.82 -0.92
C GLY A 78 -16.01 12.46 0.38
N VAL A 79 -14.81 11.89 0.27
CA VAL A 79 -13.94 11.54 1.39
C VAL A 79 -12.71 12.45 1.40
N THR A 80 -12.29 12.87 2.60
CA THR A 80 -11.02 13.57 2.81
C THR A 80 -10.27 12.87 3.93
N LEU A 81 -9.03 12.48 3.65
CA LEU A 81 -8.11 11.88 4.60
C LEU A 81 -6.94 12.85 4.83
N ASN A 82 -6.67 13.18 6.09
CA ASN A 82 -5.51 13.97 6.47
C ASN A 82 -4.61 13.14 7.37
N ILE A 83 -3.35 13.02 7.00
CA ILE A 83 -2.32 12.31 7.75
C ILE A 83 -1.21 13.31 8.06
N SER A 84 -1.09 13.69 9.31
CA SER A 84 -0.03 14.55 9.81
C SER A 84 0.64 13.90 11.03
N LYS A 85 1.78 14.45 11.47
CA LYS A 85 2.41 14.01 12.72
C LYS A 85 1.55 14.31 13.95
N ALA A 86 0.72 15.35 13.89
CA ALA A 86 -0.11 15.79 15.01
C ALA A 86 -1.40 14.97 15.14
N ALA A 87 -2.05 14.68 14.01
CA ALA A 87 -3.31 13.96 13.98
C ALA A 87 -3.54 13.28 12.63
N ILE A 88 -4.30 12.18 12.67
CA ILE A 88 -4.90 11.55 11.51
C ILE A 88 -6.39 11.83 11.60
N THR A 89 -6.98 12.38 10.54
CA THR A 89 -8.41 12.69 10.51
C THR A 89 -9.05 12.27 9.22
N VAL A 90 -10.33 11.90 9.30
CA VAL A 90 -11.15 11.55 8.15
C VAL A 90 -12.43 12.39 8.14
N ARG A 91 -12.90 12.74 6.94
CA ARG A 91 -14.23 13.28 6.70
C ARG A 91 -14.88 12.48 5.60
N HIS A 92 -16.07 11.94 5.85
CA HIS A 92 -16.83 11.13 4.89
C HIS A 92 -18.34 11.33 5.07
N ALA A 93 -19.15 10.94 4.08
CA ALA A 93 -20.62 10.92 4.16
C ALA A 93 -21.30 12.20 4.71
N ARG A 94 -20.72 13.39 4.47
CA ARG A 94 -21.16 14.68 5.06
C ARG A 94 -21.09 14.75 6.60
N ARG A 95 -20.48 13.76 7.25
CA ARG A 95 -20.20 13.77 8.68
C ARG A 95 -19.13 14.82 9.03
N PRO A 96 -19.03 15.21 10.32
CA PRO A 96 -17.93 16.01 10.81
C PRO A 96 -16.56 15.33 10.58
N VAL A 97 -15.49 16.10 10.75
CA VAL A 97 -14.13 15.56 10.73
C VAL A 97 -13.90 14.76 12.01
N THR A 98 -13.49 13.51 11.88
CA THR A 98 -13.23 12.62 13.01
C THR A 98 -11.74 12.30 13.13
N ALA A 99 -11.22 12.25 14.36
CA ALA A 99 -9.86 11.78 14.64
C ALA A 99 -9.78 10.26 14.55
N CYS A 100 -8.66 9.77 13.99
CA CYS A 100 -8.42 8.35 13.77
C CYS A 100 -7.01 7.96 14.24
N GLU A 101 -6.85 6.67 14.50
CA GLU A 101 -5.62 6.02 14.93
C GLU A 101 -5.33 4.81 14.04
N LEU A 102 -4.04 4.50 13.87
CA LEU A 102 -3.60 3.29 13.19
C LEU A 102 -3.82 2.10 14.14
N ILE A 103 -4.41 1.03 13.62
CA ILE A 103 -4.58 -0.25 14.32
C ILE A 103 -3.62 -1.31 13.78
#